data_AF-A0A966X1D1-F1
#
_entry.id   AF-A0A966X1D1-F1
#
_cell.length_a   1.000
_cell.length_b   1.000
_cell.length_c   1.000
_cell.angle_alpha   90.00
_cell.angle_beta   90.00
_cell.angle_gamma   90.00
#
_symmetry.space_group_name_H-M   'P 1'
#
loop_
_entity.id
_entity.type
_entity.pdbx_description
1 polymer ?
#
loop_
_entity_poly.entity_id
_entity_poly.type
_entity_poly.pdbx_seq_one_letter_code
_entity_poly.pdbx_strand_id
1 'polypeptide(L)'
;HILIDEFQDTNPLQWQILKSWLEAYGDDANRPKVFIVGDPKQSIYRFRRADPRLFTAATHFLEKHYGAALEEQNTTRRNAPKIVEAVNAIFAADRIPESYPFKEQDTHWTAPSLPEPAVYQSGEAYRLNLIPYEEPSEDQRFGNALEAALVDPHETPAKKQRAQEGRRIASLITHLIQTRRVLDEELDTSNSKVKRIVWRSARPGDFLLLVKRRAYLLEYETALRDAGLLYESPRLGGLLETLEVDDLIALLTILVTPGNDLALAQVLRSPLFALDETQMQTLAELVQSNQGYRNWWEALTHGENHSYQAQFQSITQHIKQWIDLAKHLPVHDLLDHVYFSGD
;
A
#
# COMPACT_ATOMS: atom_id res chain seq x y z
N HIS A 1 18.63 -6.23 -30.60
CA HIS A 1 17.88 -7.29 -29.90
C HIS A 1 16.73 -6.65 -29.14
N ILE A 2 15.60 -7.33 -29.05
CA ILE A 2 14.42 -6.91 -28.28
C ILE A 2 14.10 -8.05 -27.31
N LEU A 3 14.00 -7.72 -26.03
CA LEU A 3 13.61 -8.66 -24.98
C LEU A 3 12.35 -8.12 -24.32
N ILE A 4 11.35 -8.98 -24.18
CA ILE A 4 10.06 -8.63 -23.60
C ILE A 4 9.79 -9.64 -22.50
N ASP A 5 9.69 -9.14 -21.28
CA ASP A 5 9.34 -9.93 -20.11
C ASP A 5 7.88 -9.65 -19.73
N GLU A 6 7.29 -10.52 -18.92
CA GLU A 6 5.90 -10.42 -18.43
C GLU A 6 4.87 -10.22 -19.57
N PHE A 7 5.06 -10.91 -20.70
CA PHE A 7 4.24 -10.70 -21.90
C PHE A 7 2.74 -10.92 -21.67
N GLN A 8 2.36 -11.70 -20.65
CA GLN A 8 0.96 -11.92 -20.27
C GLN A 8 0.20 -10.65 -19.88
N ASP A 9 0.92 -9.59 -19.50
CA ASP A 9 0.31 -8.30 -19.13
C ASP A 9 0.24 -7.30 -20.29
N THR A 10 0.68 -7.73 -21.48
CA THR A 10 0.62 -6.94 -22.71
C THR A 10 -0.83 -6.80 -23.18
N ASN A 11 -1.22 -5.59 -23.56
CA ASN A 11 -2.53 -5.34 -24.18
C ASN A 11 -2.45 -5.38 -25.73
N PRO A 12 -3.58 -5.54 -26.43
CA PRO A 12 -3.58 -5.65 -27.89
C PRO A 12 -2.97 -4.45 -28.62
N LEU A 13 -3.04 -3.24 -28.06
CA LEU A 13 -2.47 -2.03 -28.67
C LEU A 13 -0.93 -2.06 -28.59
N GLN A 14 -0.37 -2.42 -27.44
CA GLN A 14 1.07 -2.60 -27.26
C GLN A 14 1.61 -3.66 -28.22
N TRP A 15 0.90 -4.78 -28.36
CA TRP A 15 1.25 -5.81 -29.33
C TRP A 15 1.17 -5.30 -30.78
N GLN A 16 0.12 -4.55 -31.15
CA GLN A 16 -0.01 -3.98 -32.49
C GLN A 16 1.12 -2.99 -32.83
N ILE A 17 1.52 -2.14 -31.89
CA ILE A 17 2.64 -1.20 -32.07
C ILE A 17 3.93 -1.98 -32.32
N LEU A 18 4.22 -2.94 -31.45
CA LEU A 18 5.41 -3.78 -31.57
C LEU A 18 5.41 -4.54 -32.90
N LYS A 19 4.30 -5.21 -33.23
CA LYS A 19 4.14 -5.98 -34.47
C LYS A 19 4.36 -5.09 -35.69
N SER A 20 3.74 -3.90 -35.74
CA SER A 20 3.89 -2.97 -36.86
C SER A 20 5.33 -2.50 -37.03
N TRP A 21 6.02 -2.24 -35.91
CA TRP A 21 7.43 -1.86 -35.93
C TRP A 21 8.33 -3.00 -36.42
N LEU A 22 8.08 -4.24 -35.98
CA LEU A 22 8.81 -5.42 -36.42
C LEU A 22 8.56 -5.73 -37.91
N GLU A 23 7.32 -5.59 -38.38
CA GLU A 23 6.95 -5.79 -39.79
C GLU A 23 7.60 -4.75 -40.71
N ALA A 24 7.81 -3.51 -40.25
CA ALA A 24 8.44 -2.46 -41.05
C ALA A 24 9.89 -2.77 -41.47
N TYR A 25 10.57 -3.70 -40.78
CA TYR A 25 11.91 -4.15 -41.18
C TYR A 25 11.90 -5.12 -42.36
N GLY A 26 10.79 -5.81 -42.67
CA GLY A 26 10.74 -6.81 -43.74
C GLY A 26 11.87 -7.86 -43.63
N ASP A 27 12.63 -7.99 -44.72
CA ASP A 27 13.81 -8.87 -44.85
C ASP A 27 15.15 -8.13 -44.63
N ASP A 28 15.14 -6.93 -44.03
CA ASP A 28 16.34 -6.17 -43.72
C ASP A 28 17.29 -6.98 -42.82
N ALA A 29 18.57 -7.04 -43.20
CA ALA A 29 19.62 -7.69 -42.42
C ALA A 29 19.80 -7.08 -41.01
N ASN A 30 19.39 -5.82 -40.82
CA ASN A 30 19.43 -5.14 -39.53
C ASN A 30 18.20 -5.41 -38.65
N ARG A 31 17.29 -6.29 -39.08
CA ARG A 31 16.08 -6.63 -38.31
C ARG A 31 16.46 -7.17 -36.93
N PRO A 32 15.89 -6.65 -35.83
CA PRO A 32 16.25 -7.08 -34.49
C PRO A 32 15.80 -8.52 -34.21
N LYS A 33 16.64 -9.30 -33.54
CA LYS A 33 16.20 -10.57 -32.92
C LYS A 33 15.26 -10.27 -31.75
N VAL A 34 14.19 -11.05 -31.62
CA VAL A 34 13.14 -10.87 -30.61
C VAL A 34 13.14 -12.08 -29.67
N PHE A 35 13.01 -11.83 -28.37
CA PHE A 35 12.84 -12.84 -27.33
C PHE A 35 11.72 -12.41 -26.40
N ILE A 36 10.72 -13.27 -26.20
CA ILE A 36 9.53 -12.99 -25.40
C ILE A 36 9.43 -14.04 -24.30
N VAL A 37 9.20 -13.58 -23.07
CA VAL A 37 8.98 -14.40 -21.88
C VAL A 37 7.66 -13.99 -21.23
N GLY A 38 6.94 -14.97 -20.71
CA GLY A 38 5.77 -14.73 -19.89
C GLY A 38 5.06 -16.03 -19.50
N ASP A 39 4.11 -15.91 -18.58
CA ASP A 39 3.29 -17.03 -18.12
C ASP A 39 1.80 -16.69 -18.26
N PRO A 40 1.07 -17.29 -19.21
CA PRO A 40 -0.37 -17.07 -19.38
C PRO A 40 -1.17 -17.31 -18.09
N LYS A 41 -0.70 -18.20 -17.21
CA LYS A 41 -1.35 -18.50 -15.91
C LYS A 41 -1.33 -17.29 -14.96
N GLN A 42 -0.33 -16.42 -15.11
CA GLN A 42 -0.11 -15.25 -14.27
C GLN A 42 -0.76 -13.97 -14.82
N SER A 43 -1.56 -14.06 -15.89
CA SER A 43 -2.33 -12.93 -16.44
C SER A 43 -3.42 -12.46 -15.47
N ILE A 44 -3.04 -11.62 -14.50
CA ILE A 44 -3.95 -11.06 -13.48
C ILE A 44 -4.45 -9.65 -13.82
N TYR A 45 -3.98 -9.05 -14.91
CA TYR A 45 -4.31 -7.68 -15.34
C TYR A 45 -5.39 -7.58 -16.43
N ARG A 46 -6.33 -8.55 -16.51
CA ARG A 46 -7.44 -8.51 -17.50
C ARG A 46 -8.27 -7.21 -17.42
N PHE A 47 -8.39 -6.60 -16.25
CA PHE A 47 -9.05 -5.30 -16.08
C PHE A 47 -8.35 -4.13 -16.81
N ARG A 48 -7.05 -4.28 -17.12
CA ARG A 48 -6.27 -3.37 -17.98
C ARG A 48 -6.27 -3.80 -19.46
N ARG A 49 -7.17 -4.71 -19.85
CA ARG A 49 -7.31 -5.28 -21.20
C ARG A 49 -6.12 -6.14 -21.65
N ALA A 50 -5.37 -6.73 -20.72
CA ALA A 50 -4.47 -7.84 -21.05
C ALA A 50 -5.29 -9.03 -21.59
N ASP A 51 -4.80 -9.66 -22.65
CA ASP A 51 -5.50 -10.75 -23.36
C ASP A 51 -4.56 -11.95 -23.54
N PRO A 52 -4.77 -13.07 -22.81
CA PRO A 52 -3.95 -14.27 -22.93
C PRO A 52 -3.87 -14.84 -24.35
N ARG A 53 -4.85 -14.54 -25.22
CA ARG A 53 -4.83 -14.95 -26.64
C ARG A 53 -3.68 -14.30 -27.42
N LEU A 54 -3.10 -13.22 -26.90
CA LEU A 54 -1.94 -12.56 -27.50
C LEU A 54 -0.70 -13.46 -27.49
N PHE A 55 -0.56 -14.39 -26.55
CA PHE A 55 0.54 -15.37 -26.59
C PHE A 55 0.47 -16.19 -27.87
N THR A 56 -0.69 -16.78 -28.17
CA THR A 56 -0.86 -17.59 -29.39
C THR A 56 -0.57 -16.76 -30.64
N ALA A 57 -1.03 -15.50 -30.68
CA ALA A 57 -0.78 -14.61 -31.80
C ALA A 57 0.72 -14.26 -31.95
N ALA A 58 1.41 -14.00 -30.83
CA ALA A 58 2.83 -13.67 -30.81
C ALA A 58 3.70 -14.87 -31.18
N THR A 59 3.39 -16.06 -30.66
CA THR A 59 4.06 -17.32 -31.03
C THR A 59 3.96 -17.54 -32.53
N HIS A 60 2.75 -17.52 -33.09
CA HIS A 60 2.56 -17.73 -34.53
C HIS A 60 3.29 -16.70 -35.38
N PHE A 61 3.30 -15.43 -34.96
CA PHE A 61 4.03 -14.37 -35.64
C PHE A 61 5.54 -14.62 -35.63
N LEU A 62 6.12 -14.96 -34.48
CA LEU A 62 7.56 -15.18 -34.35
C LEU A 62 8.02 -16.47 -35.04
N GLU A 63 7.24 -17.54 -34.99
CA GLU A 63 7.52 -18.77 -35.75
C GLU A 63 7.56 -18.48 -37.25
N LYS A 64 6.55 -17.77 -37.76
CA LYS A 64 6.42 -17.49 -39.19
C LYS A 64 7.47 -16.51 -39.72
N HIS A 65 7.74 -15.43 -38.99
CA HIS A 65 8.57 -14.32 -39.51
C HIS A 65 10.02 -14.37 -39.02
N TYR A 66 10.27 -15.01 -37.88
CA TYR A 66 11.60 -15.07 -37.25
C TYR A 66 12.16 -16.48 -37.13
N GLY A 67 11.40 -17.53 -37.49
CA GLY A 67 11.82 -18.92 -37.29
C GLY A 67 12.03 -19.25 -35.81
N ALA A 68 11.28 -18.58 -34.92
CA ALA A 68 11.42 -18.78 -33.48
C ALA A 68 10.93 -20.17 -33.05
N ALA A 69 11.49 -20.68 -31.97
CA ALA A 69 11.03 -21.88 -31.29
C ALA A 69 10.27 -21.51 -30.01
N LEU A 70 9.16 -22.19 -29.75
CA LEU A 70 8.45 -22.10 -28.47
C LEU A 70 9.11 -23.04 -27.46
N GLU A 71 9.59 -22.47 -26.36
CA GLU A 71 10.16 -23.22 -25.24
C GLU A 71 9.23 -23.14 -24.03
N GLU A 72 8.65 -24.27 -23.64
CA GLU A 72 7.79 -24.35 -22.45
C GLU A 72 8.59 -24.84 -21.24
N GLN A 73 8.52 -24.12 -20.13
CA GLN A 73 9.20 -24.47 -18.88
C GLN A 73 8.19 -24.56 -17.74
N ASN A 74 7.96 -25.78 -17.26
CA ASN A 74 7.06 -26.07 -16.12
C ASN A 74 7.82 -26.46 -14.85
N THR A 75 9.13 -26.23 -14.82
CA THR A 75 9.99 -26.59 -13.69
C THR A 75 10.52 -25.36 -13.00
N THR A 76 10.14 -25.16 -11.74
CA THR A 76 10.61 -24.03 -10.94
C THR A 76 11.99 -24.29 -10.33
N ARG A 77 12.79 -23.23 -10.20
CA ARG A 77 14.02 -23.23 -9.38
C ARG A 77 13.83 -22.49 -8.05
N ARG A 78 12.64 -21.90 -7.84
CA ARG A 78 12.34 -21.01 -6.72
C ARG A 78 11.68 -21.75 -5.55
N ASN A 79 10.70 -22.60 -5.86
CA ASN A 79 9.81 -23.16 -4.85
C ASN A 79 10.22 -24.58 -4.46
N ALA A 80 10.12 -24.88 -3.16
CA ALA A 80 10.38 -26.20 -2.63
C ALA A 80 9.26 -27.21 -2.99
N PRO A 81 9.54 -28.53 -2.99
CA PRO A 81 8.58 -29.56 -3.39
C PRO A 81 7.19 -29.45 -2.76
N LYS A 82 7.09 -29.17 -1.45
CA LYS A 82 5.80 -29.06 -0.76
C LYS A 82 4.94 -27.88 -1.23
N ILE A 83 5.56 -26.80 -1.71
CA ILE A 83 4.84 -25.68 -2.31
C ILE A 83 4.30 -26.07 -3.69
N VAL A 84 5.12 -26.76 -4.50
CA VAL A 84 4.71 -27.24 -5.83
C VAL A 84 3.58 -28.26 -5.73
N GLU A 85 3.66 -29.19 -4.78
CA GLU A 85 2.58 -30.15 -4.48
C GLU A 85 1.27 -29.42 -4.15
N ALA A 86 1.32 -28.39 -3.31
CA ALA A 86 0.15 -27.60 -2.96
C ALA A 86 -0.43 -26.83 -4.16
N VAL A 87 0.42 -26.24 -5.00
CA VAL A 87 -0.01 -25.55 -6.23
C VAL A 87 -0.68 -26.53 -7.19
N ASN A 88 -0.05 -27.68 -7.46
CA ASN A 88 -0.61 -28.71 -8.34
C ASN A 88 -1.96 -29.20 -7.80
N ALA A 89 -2.07 -29.47 -6.50
CA ALA A 89 -3.33 -29.90 -5.87
C ALA A 89 -4.45 -28.85 -5.98
N ILE A 90 -4.14 -27.56 -5.87
CA ILE A 90 -5.11 -26.47 -6.01
C ILE A 90 -5.62 -26.38 -7.46
N PHE A 91 -4.71 -26.46 -8.43
CA PHE A 91 -5.06 -26.27 -9.84
C PHE A 91 -5.60 -27.55 -10.53
N ALA A 92 -5.35 -28.72 -9.94
CA ALA A 92 -5.97 -29.99 -10.37
C ALA A 92 -7.41 -30.16 -9.84
N ALA A 93 -7.90 -29.26 -8.99
CA ALA A 93 -9.25 -29.36 -8.46
C ALA A 93 -10.31 -29.01 -9.53
N ASP A 94 -11.46 -29.71 -9.50
CA ASP A 94 -12.60 -29.57 -10.43
C ASP A 94 -13.18 -28.15 -10.56
N ARG A 95 -12.75 -27.22 -9.71
CA ARG A 95 -13.19 -25.83 -9.72
C ARG A 95 -12.48 -24.97 -10.78
N ILE A 96 -11.42 -25.48 -11.39
CA ILE A 96 -10.67 -24.78 -12.44
C ILE A 96 -11.27 -25.16 -13.81
N PRO A 97 -11.64 -24.18 -14.65
CA PRO A 97 -12.12 -24.47 -16.00
C PRO A 97 -11.04 -25.19 -16.82
N GLU A 98 -11.43 -26.18 -17.64
CA GLU A 98 -10.51 -26.90 -18.54
C GLU A 98 -9.75 -25.97 -19.50
N SER A 99 -10.32 -24.79 -19.79
CA SER A 99 -9.69 -23.77 -20.63
C SER A 99 -8.52 -23.02 -19.96
N TYR A 100 -8.30 -23.21 -18.66
CA TYR A 100 -7.20 -22.56 -17.95
C TYR A 100 -5.88 -23.26 -18.31
N PRO A 101 -4.84 -22.53 -18.75
CA PRO A 101 -3.63 -23.12 -19.34
C PRO A 101 -2.66 -23.65 -18.27
N PHE A 102 -3.14 -24.47 -17.34
CA PHE A 102 -2.33 -25.10 -16.30
C PHE A 102 -1.74 -26.41 -16.78
N LYS A 103 -0.45 -26.58 -16.56
CA LYS A 103 0.28 -27.84 -16.67
C LYS A 103 0.85 -28.15 -15.29
N GLU A 104 0.95 -29.43 -14.96
CA GLU A 104 1.57 -29.84 -13.70
C GLU A 104 2.99 -29.27 -13.60
N GLN A 105 3.32 -28.71 -12.44
CA GLN A 105 4.60 -28.06 -12.19
C GLN A 105 5.54 -29.04 -11.48
N ASP A 106 6.84 -28.94 -11.78
CA ASP A 106 7.91 -29.68 -11.10
C ASP A 106 8.90 -28.68 -10.47
N THR A 107 9.85 -29.17 -9.67
CA THR A 107 10.92 -28.35 -9.09
C THR A 107 12.30 -28.95 -9.23
N HIS A 108 13.26 -28.12 -9.63
CA HIS A 108 14.68 -28.40 -9.50
C HIS A 108 15.26 -27.88 -8.18
N TRP A 109 14.44 -27.23 -7.35
CA TRP A 109 14.90 -26.75 -6.06
C TRP A 109 15.17 -27.94 -5.14
N THR A 110 16.39 -27.97 -4.61
CA THR A 110 16.80 -28.89 -3.56
C THR A 110 17.35 -28.06 -2.41
N ALA A 111 16.93 -28.36 -1.19
CA ALA A 111 17.49 -27.70 -0.02
C ALA A 111 19.01 -27.90 0.02
N PRO A 112 19.80 -26.81 0.12
CA PRO A 112 21.21 -26.91 0.45
C PRO A 112 21.40 -27.70 1.75
N SER A 113 22.54 -28.37 1.90
CA SER A 113 22.87 -29.16 3.09
C SER A 113 22.59 -28.37 4.37
N LEU A 114 21.54 -28.77 5.08
CA LEU A 114 21.24 -28.21 6.38
C LEU A 114 22.25 -28.73 7.40
N PRO A 115 22.62 -27.93 8.41
CA PRO A 115 23.45 -28.41 9.53
C PRO A 115 22.78 -29.57 10.29
N GLU A 116 21.44 -29.60 10.33
CA GLU A 116 20.64 -30.61 11.00
C GLU A 116 19.43 -31.00 10.14
N PRO A 117 18.97 -32.26 10.13
CA PRO A 117 17.76 -32.66 9.42
C PRO A 117 16.56 -31.86 9.94
N ALA A 118 16.04 -30.95 9.12
CA ALA A 118 14.89 -30.13 9.48
C ALA A 118 13.62 -30.66 8.81
N VAL A 119 12.50 -30.62 9.55
CA VAL A 119 11.18 -31.05 9.07
C VAL A 119 10.75 -30.27 7.81
N TYR A 120 11.26 -29.05 7.64
CA TYR A 120 10.94 -28.15 6.53
C TYR A 120 11.93 -28.22 5.34
N GLN A 121 12.80 -29.24 5.27
CA GLN A 121 13.77 -29.37 4.18
C GLN A 121 13.12 -29.46 2.78
N SER A 122 11.89 -29.98 2.68
CA SER A 122 11.13 -30.03 1.42
C SER A 122 10.17 -28.83 1.24
N GLY A 123 10.28 -27.82 2.11
CA GLY A 123 9.33 -26.73 2.25
C GLY A 123 8.12 -27.12 3.12
N GLU A 124 7.26 -26.15 3.39
CA GLU A 124 6.02 -26.36 4.14
C GLU A 124 4.89 -25.59 3.45
N ALA A 125 3.70 -26.18 3.37
CA ALA A 125 2.50 -25.51 2.86
C ALA A 125 1.33 -25.79 3.82
N TYR A 126 0.67 -24.72 4.27
CA TYR A 126 -0.38 -24.80 5.27
C TYR A 126 -1.69 -24.24 4.72
N ARG A 127 -2.79 -24.97 4.93
CA ARG A 127 -4.16 -24.44 4.76
C ARG A 127 -4.77 -24.20 6.13
N LEU A 128 -4.87 -22.92 6.51
CA LEU A 128 -5.49 -22.54 7.78
C LEU A 128 -7.01 -22.76 7.75
N ASN A 129 -7.58 -23.07 8.90
CA ASN A 129 -9.04 -23.21 9.04
C ASN A 129 -9.74 -21.88 8.78
N LEU A 130 -10.81 -21.93 8.00
CA LEU A 130 -11.67 -20.79 7.74
C LEU A 130 -12.31 -20.31 9.04
N ILE A 131 -12.24 -19.00 9.29
CA ILE A 131 -12.99 -18.36 10.38
C ILE A 131 -14.42 -18.15 9.88
N PRO A 132 -15.45 -18.63 10.57
CA PRO A 132 -16.83 -18.49 10.11
C PRO A 132 -17.23 -17.01 10.03
N TYR A 133 -18.12 -16.70 9.10
CA TYR A 133 -18.75 -15.38 9.07
C TYR A 133 -19.96 -15.41 10.02
N GLU A 134 -19.98 -14.49 10.97
CA GLU A 134 -21.12 -14.32 11.88
C GLU A 134 -22.08 -13.30 11.26
N GLU A 135 -23.35 -13.68 11.10
CA GLU A 135 -24.37 -12.73 10.65
C GLU A 135 -24.60 -11.67 11.74
N PRO A 136 -24.79 -10.39 11.37
CA PRO A 136 -25.06 -9.35 12.34
C PRO A 136 -26.36 -9.67 13.09
N SER A 137 -26.30 -9.71 14.42
CA SER A 137 -27.51 -9.83 15.23
C SER A 137 -28.31 -8.53 15.16
N GLU A 138 -29.60 -8.63 14.85
CA GLU A 138 -30.57 -7.52 15.00
C GLU A 138 -30.99 -7.38 16.47
N ASP A 139 -30.04 -7.43 17.40
CA ASP A 139 -30.37 -7.29 18.82
C ASP A 139 -30.95 -5.89 19.05
N GLN A 140 -32.24 -5.85 19.41
CA GLN A 140 -32.90 -4.61 19.78
C GLN A 140 -32.19 -4.05 21.01
N ARG A 141 -31.56 -2.89 20.85
CA ARG A 141 -30.92 -2.21 21.97
C ARG A 141 -31.99 -1.68 22.91
N PHE A 142 -31.89 -2.07 24.18
CA PHE A 142 -32.67 -1.49 25.26
C PHE A 142 -31.76 -0.60 26.11
N GLY A 143 -32.30 0.50 26.65
CA GLY A 143 -31.56 1.43 27.52
C GLY A 143 -30.81 2.55 26.80
N ASN A 144 -29.99 3.29 27.54
CA ASN A 144 -29.23 4.45 27.03
C ASN A 144 -27.72 4.16 26.84
N ALA A 145 -26.97 5.14 26.35
CA ALA A 145 -25.53 5.01 26.06
C ALA A 145 -24.61 4.75 27.25
N LEU A 146 -25.08 4.99 28.48
CA LEU A 146 -24.36 4.68 29.71
C LEU A 146 -24.66 3.26 30.22
N GLU A 147 -25.79 2.67 29.81
CA GLU A 147 -26.21 1.32 30.19
C GLU A 147 -25.72 0.26 29.19
N ALA A 148 -25.69 0.61 27.91
CA ALA A 148 -25.14 -0.21 26.85
C ALA A 148 -24.29 0.65 25.92
N ALA A 149 -23.02 0.29 25.73
CA ALA A 149 -22.12 0.99 24.82
C ALA A 149 -22.74 1.07 23.41
N LEU A 150 -22.52 2.21 22.73
CA LEU A 150 -22.86 2.33 21.32
C LEU A 150 -22.01 1.32 20.54
N VAL A 151 -22.68 0.46 19.77
CA VAL A 151 -22.00 -0.38 18.79
C VAL A 151 -21.41 0.56 17.74
N ASP A 152 -20.10 0.47 17.51
CA ASP A 152 -19.46 1.21 16.44
C ASP A 152 -20.03 0.73 15.09
N PRO A 153 -20.77 1.58 14.35
CA PRO A 153 -21.34 1.18 13.06
C PRO A 153 -20.26 0.81 12.04
N HIS A 154 -19.01 1.23 12.27
CA HIS A 154 -17.88 0.86 11.44
C HIS A 154 -17.30 -0.53 11.78
N GLU A 155 -17.68 -1.15 12.90
CA GLU A 155 -17.19 -2.45 13.36
C GLU A 155 -18.05 -3.61 12.81
N THR A 156 -18.06 -3.75 11.48
CA THR A 156 -18.83 -4.79 10.78
C THR A 156 -18.38 -6.21 11.13
N PRO A 157 -19.25 -7.24 11.02
CA PRO A 157 -18.85 -8.64 11.21
C PRO A 157 -17.69 -9.09 10.32
N ALA A 158 -17.62 -8.54 9.10
CA ALA A 158 -16.51 -8.79 8.17
C ALA A 158 -15.17 -8.29 8.73
N LYS A 159 -15.15 -7.10 9.37
CA LYS A 159 -13.93 -6.60 10.03
C LYS A 159 -13.54 -7.48 11.22
N LYS A 160 -14.51 -7.87 12.05
CA LYS A 160 -14.26 -8.79 13.19
C LYS A 160 -13.65 -10.11 12.73
N GLN A 161 -14.19 -10.70 11.66
CA GLN A 161 -13.65 -11.91 11.04
C GLN A 161 -12.18 -11.72 10.59
N ARG A 162 -11.87 -10.61 9.90
CA ARG A 162 -10.52 -10.31 9.41
C ARG A 162 -9.54 -9.99 10.54
N ALA A 163 -10.00 -9.35 11.61
CA ALA A 163 -9.19 -9.11 12.80
C ALA A 163 -8.79 -10.45 13.48
N GLN A 164 -9.73 -11.39 13.60
CA GLN A 164 -9.41 -12.74 14.10
C GLN A 164 -8.43 -13.49 13.17
N GLU A 165 -8.59 -13.34 11.86
CA GLU A 165 -7.68 -13.90 10.85
C GLU A 165 -6.27 -13.33 11.01
N GLY A 166 -6.16 -12.01 11.16
CA GLY A 166 -4.91 -11.31 11.42
C GLY A 166 -4.20 -11.80 12.68
N ARG A 167 -4.93 -12.02 13.78
CA ARG A 167 -4.34 -12.57 15.03
C ARG A 167 -3.78 -13.99 14.83
N ARG A 168 -4.48 -14.82 14.06
CA ARG A 168 -4.02 -16.19 13.73
C ARG A 168 -2.76 -16.16 12.87
N ILE A 169 -2.71 -15.26 11.87
CA ILE A 169 -1.54 -15.06 11.03
C ILE A 169 -0.36 -14.52 11.84
N ALA A 170 -0.57 -13.51 12.68
CA ALA A 170 0.47 -12.93 13.52
C ALA A 170 1.07 -13.99 14.46
N SER A 171 0.23 -14.81 15.09
CA SER A 171 0.67 -15.92 15.94
C SER A 171 1.48 -16.96 15.16
N LEU A 172 1.09 -17.28 13.92
CA LEU A 172 1.85 -18.17 13.06
C LEU A 172 3.22 -17.57 12.69
N ILE A 173 3.28 -16.29 12.30
CA ILE A 173 4.54 -15.61 11.96
C ILE A 173 5.48 -15.63 13.16
N THR A 174 5.00 -15.27 14.36
CA THR A 174 5.79 -15.30 15.59
C THR A 174 6.34 -16.70 15.87
N HIS A 175 5.50 -17.73 15.72
CA HIS A 175 5.96 -19.12 15.86
C HIS A 175 7.05 -19.46 14.84
N LEU A 176 6.87 -19.10 13.57
CA LEU A 176 7.83 -19.40 12.51
C LEU A 176 9.18 -18.67 12.70
N ILE A 177 9.15 -17.40 13.12
CA ILE A 177 10.36 -16.63 13.47
C ILE A 177 11.20 -17.35 14.53
N GLN A 178 10.55 -17.94 15.53
CA GLN A 178 11.22 -18.61 16.65
C GLN A 178 11.81 -19.98 16.30
N THR A 179 11.37 -20.61 15.22
CA THR A 179 11.58 -22.05 15.00
C THR A 179 12.16 -22.40 13.64
N ARG A 180 12.03 -21.52 12.64
CA ARG A 180 12.48 -21.78 11.26
C ARG A 180 13.73 -20.99 10.95
N ARG A 181 14.58 -21.61 10.13
CA ARG A 181 15.71 -20.96 9.49
C ARG A 181 15.38 -20.74 8.03
N VAL A 182 15.85 -19.64 7.48
CA VAL A 182 15.72 -19.28 6.07
C VAL A 182 17.10 -19.23 5.42
N LEU A 183 17.12 -19.50 4.12
CA LEU A 183 18.30 -19.31 3.28
C LEU A 183 18.51 -17.81 3.03
N ASP A 184 19.73 -17.34 3.22
CA ASP A 184 20.16 -16.01 2.83
C ASP A 184 21.52 -16.07 2.12
N GLU A 185 21.87 -15.00 1.43
CA GLU A 185 23.12 -14.84 0.72
C GLU A 185 23.97 -13.75 1.39
N GLU A 186 25.07 -14.15 2.01
CA GLU A 186 26.03 -13.21 2.60
C GLU A 186 27.23 -13.00 1.66
N LEU A 187 27.71 -11.77 1.56
CA LEU A 187 28.94 -11.45 0.84
C LEU A 187 30.13 -12.00 1.62
N ASP A 188 30.98 -12.76 0.93
CA ASP A 188 32.22 -13.24 1.53
C ASP A 188 33.13 -12.05 1.87
N THR A 189 33.50 -11.90 3.14
CA THR A 189 34.37 -10.83 3.65
C THR A 189 35.77 -10.85 3.02
N SER A 190 36.17 -12.00 2.46
CA SER A 190 37.44 -12.16 1.76
C SER A 190 37.35 -11.95 0.24
N ASN A 191 36.16 -12.04 -0.36
CA ASN A 191 35.93 -11.74 -1.77
C ASN A 191 34.49 -11.27 -2.01
N SER A 192 34.30 -9.96 -2.08
CA SER A 192 32.99 -9.29 -2.22
C SER A 192 32.22 -9.62 -3.51
N LYS A 193 32.74 -10.50 -4.37
CA LYS A 193 32.04 -11.05 -5.55
C LYS A 193 31.43 -12.45 -5.33
N VAL A 194 31.80 -13.14 -4.25
CA VAL A 194 31.28 -14.48 -3.95
C VAL A 194 30.23 -14.36 -2.85
N LYS A 195 29.00 -14.74 -3.19
CA LYS A 195 27.91 -14.86 -2.22
C LYS A 195 27.92 -16.28 -1.65
N ARG A 196 28.01 -16.40 -0.34
CA ARG A 196 27.89 -17.67 0.36
C ARG A 196 26.45 -17.85 0.82
N ILE A 197 25.89 -19.01 0.53
CA ILE A 197 24.59 -19.42 1.05
C ILE A 197 24.74 -19.73 2.54
N VAL A 198 23.94 -19.06 3.37
CA VAL A 198 23.91 -19.25 4.82
C VAL A 198 22.49 -19.49 5.29
N TRP A 199 22.37 -20.29 6.35
CA TRP A 199 21.11 -20.46 7.05
C TRP A 199 21.07 -19.51 8.25
N ARG A 200 20.07 -18.64 8.32
CA ARG A 200 19.85 -17.75 9.48
C ARG A 200 18.45 -17.92 10.04
N SER A 201 18.22 -17.44 11.26
CA SER A 201 16.87 -17.38 11.82
C SER A 201 15.97 -16.51 10.94
N ALA A 202 14.69 -16.90 10.84
CA ALA A 202 13.68 -16.10 10.17
C ALA A 202 13.51 -14.74 10.88
N ARG A 203 13.25 -13.69 10.10
CA ARG A 203 12.99 -12.32 10.57
C ARG A 203 11.69 -11.81 9.95
N PRO A 204 11.07 -10.73 10.48
CA PRO A 204 9.82 -10.19 9.93
C PRO A 204 9.87 -9.91 8.42
N GLY A 205 11.00 -9.43 7.90
CA GLY A 205 11.19 -9.15 6.47
C GLY A 205 11.21 -10.37 5.54
N ASP A 206 11.17 -11.59 6.07
CA ASP A 206 11.08 -12.82 5.25
C ASP A 206 9.62 -13.22 4.95
N PHE A 207 8.65 -12.50 5.51
CA PHE A 207 7.22 -12.80 5.37
C PHE A 207 6.55 -11.78 4.47
N LEU A 208 5.72 -12.27 3.54
CA LEU A 208 4.85 -11.45 2.71
C LEU A 208 3.40 -11.87 2.90
N LEU A 209 2.54 -10.92 3.31
CA LEU A 209 1.11 -11.14 3.45
C LEU A 209 0.38 -10.63 2.20
N LEU A 210 -0.16 -11.55 1.41
CA LEU A 210 -0.93 -11.23 0.20
C LEU A 210 -2.43 -11.26 0.50
N VAL A 211 -3.11 -10.14 0.23
CA VAL A 211 -4.57 -10.01 0.36
C VAL A 211 -5.21 -9.70 -0.99
N LYS A 212 -6.41 -10.24 -1.25
CA LYS A 212 -7.13 -10.01 -2.51
C LYS A 212 -7.63 -8.57 -2.68
N ARG A 213 -8.05 -7.94 -1.57
CA ARG A 213 -8.59 -6.58 -1.54
C ARG A 213 -7.98 -5.85 -0.35
N ARG A 214 -7.74 -4.55 -0.55
CA ARG A 214 -7.13 -3.68 0.47
C ARG A 214 -8.10 -3.22 1.56
N ALA A 215 -9.40 -3.47 1.39
CA ALA A 215 -10.47 -2.98 2.26
C ALA A 215 -10.31 -3.35 3.75
N TYR A 216 -9.60 -4.44 4.05
CA TYR A 216 -9.38 -4.92 5.40
C TYR A 216 -7.89 -4.95 5.82
N LEU A 217 -7.04 -4.13 5.17
CA LEU A 217 -5.61 -4.09 5.51
C LEU A 217 -5.39 -3.65 6.95
N LEU A 218 -6.18 -2.68 7.44
CA LEU A 218 -6.05 -2.12 8.78
C LEU A 218 -6.20 -3.19 9.88
N GLU A 219 -7.07 -4.17 9.68
CA GLU A 219 -7.29 -5.26 10.64
C GLU A 219 -6.07 -6.18 10.74
N TYR A 220 -5.39 -6.46 9.62
CA TYR A 220 -4.13 -7.21 9.63
C TYR A 220 -2.98 -6.36 10.21
N GLU A 221 -2.90 -5.08 9.85
CA GLU A 221 -1.90 -4.13 10.38
C GLU A 221 -1.99 -3.99 11.90
N THR A 222 -3.20 -3.87 12.43
CA THR A 222 -3.45 -3.81 13.87
C THR A 222 -3.03 -5.12 14.54
N ALA A 223 -3.42 -6.28 13.98
CA ALA A 223 -3.05 -7.56 14.56
C ALA A 223 -1.54 -7.82 14.58
N LEU A 224 -0.81 -7.41 13.54
CA LEU A 224 0.65 -7.50 13.50
C LEU A 224 1.29 -6.54 14.53
N ARG A 225 0.76 -5.30 14.64
CA ARG A 225 1.20 -4.32 15.64
C ARG A 225 1.02 -4.82 17.06
N ASP A 226 -0.15 -5.37 17.38
CA ASP A 226 -0.50 -5.91 18.70
C ASP A 226 0.40 -7.10 19.08
N ALA A 227 0.85 -7.86 18.07
CA ALA A 227 1.82 -8.96 18.25
C ALA A 227 3.28 -8.48 18.32
N GLY A 228 3.56 -7.17 18.21
CA GLY A 228 4.91 -6.61 18.19
C GLY A 228 5.70 -6.90 16.91
N LEU A 229 5.03 -7.25 15.82
CA LEU A 229 5.67 -7.53 14.52
C LEU A 229 5.80 -6.25 13.70
N LEU A 230 7.01 -5.99 13.21
CA LEU A 230 7.27 -4.93 12.23
C LEU A 230 6.68 -5.32 10.87
N TYR A 231 6.01 -4.38 10.23
CA TYR A 231 5.44 -4.56 8.89
C TYR A 231 5.60 -3.29 8.05
N GLU A 232 5.60 -3.48 6.74
CA GLU A 232 5.46 -2.43 5.74
C GLU A 232 4.18 -2.72 4.94
N SER A 233 3.32 -1.71 4.77
CA SER A 233 2.04 -1.86 4.08
C SER A 233 1.83 -0.68 3.14
N PRO A 234 1.36 -0.93 1.90
CA PRO A 234 0.97 0.13 0.97
C PRO A 234 -0.39 0.68 1.40
N ARG A 235 -0.43 1.47 2.48
CA ARG A 235 -1.67 2.08 2.99
C ARG A 235 -2.44 2.82 1.90
N LEU A 236 -3.77 2.62 1.89
CA LEU A 236 -4.74 3.63 1.48
C LEU A 236 -4.98 4.49 2.74
N GLY A 237 -4.78 5.80 2.65
CA GLY A 237 -4.45 6.62 3.82
C GLY A 237 -3.03 7.14 3.75
N GLY A 238 -2.72 7.85 2.66
CA GLY A 238 -1.40 8.43 2.45
C GLY A 238 -1.07 9.49 3.50
N LEU A 239 0.14 10.05 3.41
CA LEU A 239 0.54 11.26 4.14
C LEU A 239 -0.57 12.34 4.12
N LEU A 240 -1.34 12.44 3.03
CA LEU A 240 -2.40 13.42 2.84
C LEU A 240 -3.68 13.21 3.67
N GLU A 241 -3.85 12.07 4.35
CA GLU A 241 -5.03 11.78 5.19
C GLU A 241 -4.68 11.84 6.69
N THR A 242 -3.49 12.33 7.05
CA THR A 242 -3.11 12.54 8.46
C THR A 242 -3.59 13.90 8.95
N LEU A 243 -3.86 13.99 10.26
CA LEU A 243 -4.33 15.23 10.89
C LEU A 243 -3.33 16.38 10.68
N GLU A 244 -2.04 16.07 10.69
CA GLU A 244 -0.98 17.05 10.46
C GLU A 244 -1.07 17.64 9.05
N VAL A 245 -1.42 16.84 8.04
CA VAL A 245 -1.59 17.35 6.68
C VAL A 245 -2.91 18.09 6.52
N ASP A 246 -3.99 17.66 7.17
CA ASP A 246 -5.23 18.43 7.20
C ASP A 246 -5.00 19.84 7.78
N ASP A 247 -4.18 19.95 8.84
CA ASP A 247 -3.81 21.25 9.44
C ASP A 247 -2.98 22.11 8.48
N LEU A 248 -2.04 21.51 7.74
CA LEU A 248 -1.27 22.22 6.71
C LEU A 248 -2.13 22.65 5.53
N ILE A 249 -3.11 21.84 5.11
CA ILE A 249 -4.08 22.20 4.07
C ILE A 249 -4.95 23.37 4.57
N ALA A 250 -5.41 23.34 5.82
CA ALA A 250 -6.15 24.45 6.43
C ALA A 250 -5.29 25.73 6.48
N LEU A 251 -4.00 25.62 6.83
CA LEU A 251 -3.05 26.73 6.77
C LEU A 251 -2.95 27.31 5.36
N LEU A 252 -2.65 26.49 4.35
CA LEU A 252 -2.55 26.96 2.97
C LEU A 252 -3.87 27.58 2.47
N THR A 253 -5.01 27.05 2.95
CA THR A 253 -6.33 27.60 2.64
C THR A 253 -6.50 29.01 3.21
N ILE A 254 -6.09 29.27 4.45
CA ILE A 254 -6.20 30.62 5.03
C ILE A 254 -5.21 31.62 4.41
N LEU A 255 -4.04 31.15 3.93
CA LEU A 255 -3.08 32.04 3.27
C LEU A 255 -3.61 32.56 1.93
N VAL A 256 -4.49 31.80 1.27
CA VAL A 256 -5.18 32.22 0.05
C VAL A 256 -6.50 32.92 0.34
N THR A 257 -7.26 32.42 1.31
CA THR A 257 -8.61 32.90 1.67
C THR A 257 -8.73 33.10 3.19
N PRO A 258 -8.22 34.23 3.74
CA PRO A 258 -8.24 34.48 5.18
C PRO A 258 -9.63 34.50 5.80
N GLY A 259 -10.67 34.83 5.03
CA GLY A 259 -12.06 34.84 5.48
C GLY A 259 -12.72 33.46 5.65
N ASN A 260 -11.98 32.36 5.51
CA ASN A 260 -12.50 31.02 5.77
C ASN A 260 -12.43 30.71 7.27
N ASP A 261 -13.53 30.95 7.98
CA ASP A 261 -13.62 30.78 9.44
C ASP A 261 -13.32 29.35 9.91
N LEU A 262 -13.74 28.33 9.15
CA LEU A 262 -13.51 26.93 9.54
C LEU A 262 -12.02 26.57 9.44
N ALA A 263 -11.38 26.93 8.33
CA ALA A 263 -9.94 26.68 8.14
C ALA A 263 -9.11 27.49 9.15
N LEU A 264 -9.50 28.74 9.43
CA LEU A 264 -8.87 29.55 10.45
C LEU A 264 -9.02 28.94 11.84
N ALA A 265 -10.22 28.51 12.21
CA ALA A 265 -10.46 27.88 13.50
C ALA A 265 -9.63 26.59 13.67
N GLN A 266 -9.49 25.78 12.61
CA GLN A 266 -8.65 24.59 12.62
C GLN A 266 -7.17 24.95 12.86
N VAL A 267 -6.63 25.91 12.10
CA VAL A 267 -5.23 26.35 12.25
C VAL A 267 -4.96 26.92 13.65
N LEU A 268 -5.89 27.72 14.18
CA LEU A 268 -5.80 28.30 15.52
C LEU A 268 -5.81 27.23 16.62
N ARG A 269 -6.56 26.12 16.43
CA ARG A 269 -6.64 25.01 17.38
C ARG A 269 -5.51 23.98 17.21
N SER A 270 -4.93 23.89 16.02
CA SER A 270 -3.83 22.98 15.70
C SER A 270 -2.57 23.27 16.54
N PRO A 271 -1.58 22.35 16.59
CA PRO A 271 -0.31 22.59 17.28
C PRO A 271 0.47 23.83 16.81
N LEU A 272 0.13 24.44 15.66
CA LEU A 272 0.77 25.67 15.17
C LEU A 272 0.57 26.86 16.12
N PHE A 273 -0.62 27.00 16.70
CA PHE A 273 -0.95 28.11 17.61
C PHE A 273 -1.54 27.65 18.95
N ALA A 274 -2.09 26.43 18.99
CA ALA A 274 -2.56 25.74 20.20
C ALA A 274 -3.51 26.56 21.09
N LEU A 275 -4.39 27.37 20.49
CA LEU A 275 -5.37 28.15 21.25
C LEU A 275 -6.33 27.21 22.00
N ASP A 276 -6.64 27.56 23.25
CA ASP A 276 -7.57 26.84 24.09
C ASP A 276 -9.03 27.22 23.81
N GLU A 277 -9.95 26.50 24.46
CA GLU A 277 -11.39 26.70 24.24
C GLU A 277 -11.86 28.10 24.67
N THR A 278 -11.26 28.69 25.71
CA THR A 278 -11.64 30.02 26.23
C THR A 278 -11.22 31.13 25.27
N GLN A 279 -10.06 30.97 24.63
CA GLN A 279 -9.56 31.87 23.61
C GLN A 279 -10.40 31.77 22.33
N MET A 280 -10.73 30.55 21.90
CA MET A 280 -11.60 30.33 20.74
C MET A 280 -13.01 30.88 20.98
N GLN A 281 -13.56 30.72 22.19
CA GLN A 281 -14.84 31.30 22.57
C GLN A 281 -14.81 32.83 22.53
N THR A 282 -13.73 33.45 23.04
CA THR A 282 -13.56 34.92 22.96
C THR A 282 -13.62 35.40 21.52
N LEU A 283 -12.98 34.69 20.58
CA LEU A 283 -12.99 35.03 19.16
C LEU A 283 -14.40 34.90 18.55
N ALA A 284 -15.15 33.86 18.92
CA ALA A 284 -16.53 33.66 18.50
C ALA A 284 -17.47 34.77 19.05
N GLU A 285 -17.29 35.16 20.32
CA GLU A 285 -18.05 36.23 20.97
C GLU A 285 -17.81 37.59 20.31
N LEU A 286 -16.57 37.87 19.89
CA LEU A 286 -16.26 39.09 19.15
C LEU A 286 -17.02 39.16 17.82
N VAL A 287 -17.04 38.07 17.04
CA VAL A 287 -17.79 38.03 15.76
C VAL A 287 -19.30 38.14 15.98
N GLN A 288 -19.83 37.55 17.05
CA GLN A 288 -21.25 37.64 17.40
C GLN A 288 -21.63 39.00 18.01
N SER A 289 -20.66 39.76 18.51
CA SER A 289 -20.91 41.09 19.03
C SER A 289 -21.33 42.03 17.89
N ASN A 290 -22.24 42.98 18.18
CA ASN A 290 -22.64 44.04 17.24
C ASN A 290 -21.52 45.06 16.94
N GLN A 291 -20.25 44.70 17.15
CA GLN A 291 -19.08 45.53 16.88
C GLN A 291 -18.66 45.54 15.40
N GLY A 292 -19.32 44.74 14.55
CA GLY A 292 -19.24 44.87 13.09
C GLY A 292 -18.21 43.98 12.40
N TYR A 293 -17.59 43.02 13.11
CA TYR A 293 -16.72 42.01 12.50
C TYR A 293 -17.54 40.98 11.73
N ARG A 294 -17.17 40.69 10.49
CA ARG A 294 -17.93 39.81 9.59
C ARG A 294 -17.48 38.36 9.59
N ASN A 295 -16.25 38.11 10.03
CA ASN A 295 -15.59 36.82 10.03
C ASN A 295 -14.53 36.79 11.14
N TRP A 296 -14.00 35.60 11.41
CA TRP A 296 -13.02 35.37 12.47
C TRP A 296 -11.69 36.06 12.18
N TRP A 297 -11.32 36.25 10.91
CA TRP A 297 -10.10 36.97 10.55
C TRP A 297 -10.14 38.45 10.93
N GLU A 298 -11.28 39.12 10.70
CA GLU A 298 -11.49 40.50 11.11
C GLU A 298 -11.48 40.64 12.64
N ALA A 299 -12.14 39.72 13.35
CA ALA A 299 -12.11 39.70 14.82
C ALA A 299 -10.71 39.40 15.38
N LEU A 300 -9.94 38.51 14.76
CA LEU A 300 -8.56 38.21 15.15
C LEU A 300 -7.63 39.41 14.92
N THR A 301 -7.86 40.15 13.83
CA THR A 301 -6.99 41.27 13.41
C THR A 301 -7.33 42.58 14.13
N HIS A 302 -8.61 42.86 14.34
CA HIS A 302 -9.13 44.15 14.79
C HIS A 302 -9.90 44.07 16.10
N GLY A 303 -10.03 42.88 16.69
CA GLY A 303 -10.62 42.70 18.02
C GLY A 303 -9.81 43.45 19.07
N GLU A 304 -10.49 44.34 19.78
CA GLU A 304 -9.93 45.12 20.89
C GLU A 304 -10.72 44.85 22.17
N ASN A 305 -10.15 45.23 23.32
CA ASN A 305 -10.79 45.14 24.65
C ASN A 305 -11.11 43.70 25.11
N HIS A 306 -10.19 42.76 24.87
CA HIS A 306 -10.27 41.39 25.42
C HIS A 306 -8.91 40.93 25.97
N SER A 307 -8.93 39.95 26.87
CA SER A 307 -7.75 39.50 27.63
C SER A 307 -6.62 38.89 26.79
N TYR A 308 -6.90 38.51 25.54
CA TYR A 308 -5.96 37.79 24.65
C TYR A 308 -5.43 38.65 23.49
N GLN A 309 -5.64 39.96 23.53
CA GLN A 309 -5.33 40.88 22.42
C GLN A 309 -3.88 40.78 21.93
N ALA A 310 -2.90 40.73 22.85
CA ALA A 310 -1.49 40.63 22.49
C ALA A 310 -1.15 39.32 21.75
N GLN A 311 -1.75 38.21 22.17
CA GLN A 311 -1.56 36.91 21.51
C GLN A 311 -2.20 36.91 20.12
N PHE A 312 -3.42 37.43 19.99
CA PHE A 312 -4.12 37.49 18.70
C PHE A 312 -3.38 38.40 17.70
N GLN A 313 -2.79 39.49 18.18
CA GLN A 313 -1.93 40.36 17.36
C GLN A 313 -0.67 39.64 16.87
N SER A 314 -0.01 38.87 17.73
CA SER A 314 1.17 38.06 17.35
C SER A 314 0.83 37.04 16.27
N ILE A 315 -0.25 36.28 16.47
CA ILE A 315 -0.75 35.29 15.50
C ILE A 315 -1.10 35.97 14.17
N THR A 316 -1.82 37.09 14.21
CA THR A 316 -2.19 37.86 13.02
C THR A 316 -0.94 38.33 12.26
N GLN A 317 0.10 38.75 12.97
CA GLN A 317 1.35 39.18 12.35
C GLN A 317 2.04 38.03 11.60
N HIS A 318 2.15 36.84 12.21
CA HIS A 318 2.71 35.66 11.55
C HIS A 318 1.92 35.27 10.31
N ILE A 319 0.58 35.17 10.42
CA ILE A 319 -0.26 34.81 9.27
C ILE A 319 -0.14 35.86 8.15
N LYS A 320 -0.12 37.17 8.47
CA LYS A 320 0.08 38.22 7.46
C LYS A 320 1.44 38.14 6.77
N GLN A 321 2.50 37.80 7.50
CA GLN A 321 3.84 37.59 6.92
C GLN A 321 3.81 36.40 5.94
N TRP A 322 3.20 35.28 6.33
CA TRP A 322 3.07 34.11 5.46
C TRP A 322 2.16 34.36 4.25
N ILE A 323 1.09 35.14 4.39
CA ILE A 323 0.24 35.58 3.26
C ILE A 323 1.08 36.37 2.25
N ASP A 324 2.01 37.20 2.72
CA ASP A 324 2.86 37.98 1.82
C ASP A 324 3.88 37.10 1.09
N LEU A 325 4.51 36.17 1.80
CA LEU A 325 5.41 35.17 1.22
C LEU A 325 4.71 34.28 0.19
N ALA A 326 3.46 33.87 0.46
CA ALA A 326 2.68 33.00 -0.42
C ALA A 326 2.42 33.60 -1.82
N LYS A 327 2.51 34.93 -1.97
CA LYS A 327 2.40 35.61 -3.28
C LYS A 327 3.63 35.43 -4.16
N HIS A 328 4.76 35.08 -3.56
CA HIS A 328 6.08 35.15 -4.21
C HIS A 328 6.84 33.82 -4.18
N LEU A 329 6.49 32.90 -3.27
CA LEU A 329 7.17 31.62 -3.12
C LEU A 329 6.34 30.45 -3.64
N PRO A 330 6.99 29.41 -4.21
CA PRO A 330 6.40 28.09 -4.36
C PRO A 330 5.92 27.52 -3.02
N VAL A 331 4.92 26.63 -3.06
CA VAL A 331 4.31 26.05 -1.84
C VAL A 331 5.31 25.32 -0.94
N HIS A 332 6.32 24.64 -1.51
CA HIS A 332 7.32 23.94 -0.70
C HIS A 332 8.22 24.90 0.08
N ASP A 333 8.73 25.95 -0.58
CA ASP A 333 9.54 26.99 0.08
C ASP A 333 8.73 27.73 1.16
N LEU A 334 7.44 27.99 0.90
CA LEU A 334 6.54 28.59 1.87
C LEU A 334 6.38 27.71 3.12
N LEU A 335 6.16 26.41 2.93
CA LEU A 335 6.01 25.46 4.05
C LEU A 335 7.32 25.32 4.84
N ASP A 336 8.48 25.32 4.17
CA ASP A 336 9.78 25.35 4.84
C ASP A 336 9.92 26.63 5.68
N HIS A 337 9.55 27.78 5.14
CA HIS A 337 9.54 29.04 5.89
C HIS A 337 8.62 28.99 7.12
N VAL A 338 7.41 28.44 7.00
CA VAL A 338 6.49 28.25 8.14
C VAL A 338 7.13 27.35 9.19
N TYR A 339 7.74 26.25 8.79
CA TYR A 339 8.37 25.30 9.70
C TYR A 339 9.55 25.91 10.48
N PHE A 340 10.41 26.68 9.80
CA PHE A 340 11.60 27.29 10.41
C PHE A 340 11.36 28.65 11.08
N SER A 341 10.18 29.26 10.88
CA SER A 341 9.78 30.49 11.58
C SER A 341 8.95 30.23 12.84
N GLY A 342 8.70 28.96 13.18
CA GLY A 342 8.00 28.52 14.39
C GLY A 342 8.88 28.41 15.64
N ASP A 343 10.19 28.59 15.51
CA ASP A 343 11.17 28.76 16.60
C ASP A 343 11.45 30.26 16.82
#